data_AF-A0A0H3KC08-F1
#
_entry.id   AF-A0A0H3KC08-F1
#
_cell.length_a   1.000
_cell.length_b   1.000
_cell.length_c   1.000
_cell.angle_alpha   90.00
_cell.angle_beta   90.00
_cell.angle_gamma   90.00
#
_symmetry.space_group_name_H-M   'P 1'
#
loop_
_entity.id
_entity.type
_entity.pdbx_description
1 polymer ?
#
loop_
_entity_poly.entity_id
_entity_poly.type
_entity_poly.pdbx_seq_one_letter_code
_entity_poly.pdbx_strand_id
1 'polypeptide(L)'
;MYQLQFINLVYDTTKLTHLEQTNINLFIGNWSNHQLQKSICIRHGDDTSHNQYHILFIDTAHQRIKFSSIDNEEIIYILDYDDTQHILMQTSSKQGIGTSRPIVYERLV
;
A
#
# COMPACT_ATOMS: atom_id res chain seq x y z
N MET A 1 22.33 -3.53 4.31
CA MET A 1 21.27 -2.79 5.02
C MET A 1 20.07 -2.71 4.10
N TYR A 2 18.85 -2.70 4.65
CA TYR A 2 17.63 -2.62 3.82
C TYR A 2 17.30 -1.16 3.52
N GLN A 3 16.77 -0.89 2.33
CA GLN A 3 16.12 0.39 2.04
C GLN A 3 14.73 0.40 2.67
N LEU A 4 14.40 1.43 3.45
CA LEU A 4 13.07 1.60 4.05
C LEU A 4 12.27 2.68 3.31
N GLN A 5 11.03 2.37 2.94
CA GLN A 5 10.06 3.32 2.40
C GLN A 5 8.88 3.47 3.37
N PHE A 6 8.58 4.70 3.75
CA PHE A 6 7.35 5.02 4.49
C PHE A 6 6.20 5.28 3.51
N ILE A 7 5.03 4.72 3.83
CA ILE A 7 3.79 4.87 3.08
C ILE A 7 2.71 5.30 4.08
N ASN A 8 2.47 6.61 4.17
CA ASN A 8 1.46 7.17 5.04
C ASN A 8 0.17 7.38 4.22
N LEU A 9 -0.77 6.44 4.34
CA LEU A 9 -2.05 6.49 3.66
C LEU A 9 -2.92 7.56 4.32
N VAL A 10 -3.27 8.60 3.58
CA VAL A 10 -4.14 9.69 4.05
C VAL A 10 -5.56 9.42 3.58
N TYR A 11 -6.46 9.16 4.52
CA TYR A 11 -7.88 8.96 4.27
C TYR A 11 -8.71 9.30 5.49
N ASP A 12 -9.93 9.77 5.23
CA ASP A 12 -10.92 10.12 6.24
C ASP A 12 -11.77 8.88 6.59
N THR A 13 -11.52 8.30 7.75
CA THR A 13 -12.20 7.08 8.22
C THR A 13 -13.72 7.25 8.31
N THR A 14 -14.22 8.47 8.53
CA THR A 14 -15.66 8.74 8.67
C THR A 14 -16.42 8.59 7.37
N LYS A 15 -15.72 8.62 6.23
CA LYS A 15 -16.29 8.48 4.88
C LYS A 15 -16.24 7.05 4.34
N LEU A 16 -15.61 6.14 5.08
CA LEU A 16 -15.44 4.74 4.69
C LEU A 16 -16.44 3.84 5.40
N THR A 17 -16.98 2.87 4.67
CA THR A 17 -17.73 1.77 5.26
C THR A 17 -16.84 0.94 6.20
N HIS A 18 -17.46 0.22 7.13
CA HIS A 18 -16.74 -0.66 8.03
C HIS A 18 -15.89 -1.71 7.30
N LEU A 19 -16.39 -2.23 6.16
CA LEU A 19 -15.67 -3.22 5.36
C LEU A 19 -14.45 -2.61 4.66
N GLU A 20 -14.56 -1.39 4.14
CA GLU A 20 -13.42 -0.66 3.57
C GLU A 20 -12.34 -0.37 4.60
N GLN A 21 -12.73 0.05 5.81
CA GLN A 21 -11.78 0.25 6.92
C GLN A 21 -11.08 -1.06 7.30
N THR A 22 -11.85 -2.16 7.41
CA THR A 22 -11.32 -3.49 7.67
C THR A 22 -10.30 -3.89 6.59
N ASN A 23 -10.60 -3.61 5.32
CA ASN A 23 -9.74 -3.94 4.20
C ASN A 23 -8.42 -3.15 4.21
N ILE A 24 -8.45 -1.85 4.50
CA ILE A 24 -7.20 -1.05 4.65
C ILE A 24 -6.36 -1.59 5.82
N ASN A 25 -7.00 -1.94 6.94
CA ASN A 25 -6.31 -2.43 8.14
C ASN A 25 -5.50 -3.71 7.91
N LEU A 26 -5.85 -4.52 6.90
CA LEU A 26 -5.07 -5.70 6.51
C LEU A 26 -3.61 -5.35 6.16
N PHE A 27 -3.39 -4.16 5.61
CA PHE A 27 -2.09 -3.71 5.09
C PHE A 27 -1.26 -2.91 6.09
N ILE A 28 -1.85 -2.44 7.19
CA ILE A 28 -1.14 -1.64 8.18
C ILE A 28 -0.09 -2.50 8.90
N GLY A 29 1.16 -2.03 8.91
CA GLY A 29 2.28 -2.76 9.48
C GLY A 29 3.62 -2.47 8.82
N ASN A 30 4.65 -3.19 9.29
CA ASN A 30 5.97 -3.19 8.72
C ASN A 30 6.14 -4.47 7.89
N TRP A 31 6.67 -4.35 6.69
CA TRP A 31 6.82 -5.47 5.77
C TRP A 31 8.19 -5.44 5.09
N SER A 32 8.74 -6.59 4.72
CA SER A 32 10.05 -6.71 4.07
C SER A 32 10.02 -7.68 2.89
N ASN A 33 10.86 -7.39 1.91
CA ASN A 33 11.23 -8.34 0.88
C ASN A 33 12.76 -8.54 0.94
N HIS A 34 13.19 -9.78 1.14
CA HIS A 34 14.59 -10.12 1.35
C HIS A 34 15.42 -10.00 0.07
N GLN A 35 14.85 -10.42 -1.06
CA GLN A 35 15.52 -10.42 -2.36
C GLN A 35 15.83 -9.00 -2.85
N LEU A 36 14.93 -8.06 -2.60
CA LEU A 36 15.09 -6.65 -2.93
C LEU A 36 15.86 -5.86 -1.87
N GLN A 37 16.12 -6.46 -0.70
CA GLN A 37 16.64 -5.76 0.48
C GLN A 37 15.83 -4.49 0.78
N LYS A 38 14.50 -4.57 0.64
CA LYS A 38 13.58 -3.43 0.79
C LYS A 38 12.54 -3.71 1.85
N SER A 39 12.26 -2.73 2.68
CA SER A 39 11.17 -2.74 3.65
C SER A 39 10.22 -1.58 3.41
N ILE A 40 8.94 -1.79 3.72
CA ILE A 40 7.88 -0.79 3.64
C ILE A 40 7.19 -0.71 5.01
N CYS A 41 6.95 0.50 5.49
CA CYS A 41 6.16 0.78 6.69
C CYS A 41 4.89 1.50 6.26
N ILE A 42 3.75 0.82 6.43
CA ILE A 42 2.43 1.30 6.01
C ILE A 42 1.65 1.71 7.26
N ARG A 43 1.22 2.97 7.29
CA ARG A 43 0.47 3.56 8.40
C ARG A 43 -0.71 4.37 7.89
N HIS A 44 -1.70 4.54 8.76
CA HIS A 44 -2.70 5.60 8.60
C HIS A 44 -2.02 6.91 9.00
N GLY A 45 -1.80 7.78 8.02
CA GLY A 45 -1.25 9.11 8.22
C GLY A 45 -2.34 10.17 8.30
N ASP A 46 -1.91 11.40 8.56
CA ASP A 46 -2.73 12.61 8.56
C ASP A 46 -2.22 13.63 7.54
N ASP A 47 -2.92 14.77 7.46
CA ASP A 47 -2.60 15.87 6.54
C ASP A 47 -1.23 16.52 6.82
N THR A 48 -0.62 16.26 7.99
CA THR A 48 0.70 16.80 8.39
C THR A 48 1.85 15.82 8.17
N SER A 49 1.53 14.57 7.85
CA SER A 49 2.50 13.50 7.66
C SER A 49 3.39 13.77 6.44
N HIS A 50 4.64 13.32 6.47
CA HIS A 50 5.49 13.25 5.27
C HIS A 50 5.22 11.93 4.53
N ASN A 51 5.70 11.76 3.28
CA ASN A 51 5.54 10.53 2.50
C ASN A 51 4.06 10.11 2.37
N GLN A 52 3.20 11.08 2.03
CA GLN A 52 1.76 10.90 1.95
C GLN A 52 1.36 10.20 0.65
N TYR A 53 0.41 9.29 0.78
CA TYR A 53 -0.21 8.60 -0.34
C TYR A 53 -1.73 8.70 -0.22
N HIS A 54 -2.40 9.01 -1.33
CA HIS A 54 -3.84 9.05 -1.39
C HIS A 54 -4.37 7.70 -1.90
N ILE A 55 -5.44 7.21 -1.28
CA ILE A 55 -6.11 5.99 -1.72
C ILE A 55 -6.99 6.33 -2.93
N LEU A 56 -6.76 5.63 -4.04
CA LEU A 56 -7.53 5.76 -5.28
C LEU A 56 -8.76 4.85 -5.30
N PHE A 57 -8.62 3.63 -4.79
CA PHE A 57 -9.68 2.62 -4.81
C PHE A 57 -9.47 1.56 -3.74
N ILE A 58 -10.58 1.14 -3.12
CA ILE A 58 -10.61 0.05 -2.13
C ILE A 58 -11.47 -1.07 -2.71
N ASP A 59 -10.85 -2.18 -3.06
CA ASP A 59 -11.50 -3.36 -3.61
C ASP A 59 -11.74 -4.38 -2.50
N THR A 60 -12.92 -4.34 -1.91
CA THR A 60 -13.31 -5.25 -0.83
C THR A 60 -13.60 -6.67 -1.33
N ALA A 61 -13.92 -6.84 -2.62
CA ALA A 61 -14.18 -8.16 -3.20
C ALA A 61 -12.89 -8.98 -3.35
N HIS A 62 -11.77 -8.31 -3.60
CA HIS A 62 -10.46 -8.97 -3.80
C HIS A 62 -9.44 -8.64 -2.69
N GLN A 63 -9.87 -7.98 -1.62
CA GLN A 63 -8.99 -7.55 -0.52
C GLN A 63 -7.75 -6.80 -1.03
N ARG A 64 -7.98 -5.76 -1.84
CA ARG A 64 -6.94 -4.97 -2.51
C ARG A 64 -7.14 -3.48 -2.29
N ILE A 65 -6.05 -2.72 -2.22
CA ILE A 65 -6.08 -1.25 -2.28
C ILE A 65 -5.19 -0.72 -3.40
N LYS A 66 -5.61 0.37 -4.04
CA LYS A 66 -4.81 1.13 -5.00
C LYS A 66 -4.54 2.52 -4.45
N PHE A 67 -3.31 3.01 -4.57
CA PHE A 67 -2.91 4.31 -4.05
C PHE A 67 -1.75 4.90 -4.85
N SER A 68 -1.55 6.21 -4.74
CA SER A 68 -0.46 6.95 -5.38
C SER A 68 0.14 7.95 -4.41
N SER A 69 1.41 8.28 -4.60
CA SER A 69 2.06 9.34 -3.83
C SER A 69 1.47 10.69 -4.22
N ILE A 70 1.35 11.62 -3.27
CA ILE A 70 0.97 12.99 -3.58
C ILE A 70 2.03 13.66 -4.49
N ASP A 71 3.31 13.27 -4.34
CA ASP A 71 4.40 13.83 -5.13
C ASP A 71 4.44 13.30 -6.59
N ASN A 72 3.81 12.15 -6.85
CA ASN A 72 3.81 11.53 -8.18
C ASN A 72 2.59 10.64 -8.39
N GLU A 73 1.57 11.21 -9.05
CA GLU A 73 0.33 10.50 -9.39
C GLU A 73 0.45 9.55 -10.59
N GLU A 74 1.55 9.60 -11.35
CA GLU A 74 1.70 8.75 -12.55
C GLU A 74 2.03 7.30 -12.20
N ILE A 75 2.48 7.04 -10.97
CA ILE A 75 2.74 5.70 -10.45
C ILE A 75 1.61 5.27 -9.53
N ILE A 76 0.91 4.21 -9.92
CA ILE A 76 -0.13 3.56 -9.12
C ILE A 76 0.47 2.36 -8.42
N TYR A 77 0.41 2.34 -7.10
CA TYR A 77 0.71 1.18 -6.28
C TYR A 77 -0.56 0.37 -6.08
N ILE A 78 -0.42 -0.95 -6.12
CA ILE A 78 -1.49 -1.90 -5.87
C ILE A 78 -0.99 -2.85 -4.79
N LEU A 79 -1.75 -2.96 -3.70
CA LEU A 79 -1.51 -3.94 -2.66
C LEU A 79 -2.63 -4.97 -2.64
N ASP A 80 -2.25 -6.23 -2.73
CA ASP A 80 -3.13 -7.40 -2.64
C ASP A 80 -2.84 -8.12 -1.32
N TYR A 81 -3.89 -8.45 -0.58
CA TYR A 81 -3.77 -9.27 0.62
C TYR A 81 -3.61 -10.75 0.24
N ASP A 82 -2.65 -11.43 0.86
CA ASP A 82 -2.47 -12.87 0.70
C ASP A 82 -2.90 -13.57 2.01
N ASP A 83 -2.21 -13.27 3.10
CA ASP A 83 -2.54 -13.75 4.44
C ASP A 83 -2.05 -12.77 5.53
N THR A 84 -2.15 -13.15 6.81
CA THR A 84 -1.76 -12.28 7.93
C THR A 84 -0.29 -11.88 7.95
N GLN A 85 0.59 -12.69 7.36
CA GLN A 85 2.04 -12.51 7.28
C GLN A 85 2.53 -12.11 5.90
N HIS A 86 1.68 -12.12 4.86
CA HIS A 86 2.08 -11.83 3.49
C HIS A 86 1.13 -10.85 2.80
N ILE A 87 1.71 -9.87 2.10
CA ILE A 87 1.01 -9.03 1.13
C ILE A 87 1.80 -9.01 -0.18
N LEU A 88 1.13 -8.72 -1.29
CA LEU A 88 1.80 -8.51 -2.57
C LEU A 88 1.70 -7.05 -2.98
N MET A 89 2.81 -6.48 -3.45
CA MET A 89 2.85 -5.14 -4.02
C MET A 89 3.14 -5.20 -5.52
N GLN A 90 2.32 -4.49 -6.30
CA GLN A 90 2.56 -4.21 -7.71
C GLN A 90 2.65 -2.69 -7.92
N THR A 91 3.27 -2.32 -9.03
CA THR A 91 3.34 -0.96 -9.54
C THR A 91 2.85 -0.93 -10.97
N SER A 92 2.01 0.04 -11.29
CA SER A 92 1.54 0.32 -12.63
C SER A 92 1.77 1.80 -12.95
N SER A 93 1.77 2.12 -14.23
CA SER A 93 1.66 3.53 -14.66
C SER A 93 0.21 3.91 -14.90
N LYS A 94 -0.14 5.18 -14.69
CA LYS A 94 -1.49 5.73 -14.92
C LYS A 94 -1.85 5.78 -16.41
N GLN A 95 -0.89 6.18 -17.25
CA GLN A 95 -1.09 6.41 -18.68
C GLN A 95 -0.27 5.49 -19.60
N GLY A 96 0.70 4.76 -19.06
CA GLY A 96 1.53 3.84 -19.81
C GLY A 96 0.96 2.42 -19.87
N ILE A 97 1.56 1.58 -20.70
CA ILE A 97 1.24 0.14 -20.78
C ILE A 97 2.32 -0.63 -20.02
N GLY A 98 1.91 -1.28 -18.94
CA GLY A 98 2.79 -2.13 -18.15
C GLY A 98 2.45 -2.08 -16.67
N THR A 99 2.23 -3.26 -16.11
CA THR A 99 2.07 -3.50 -14.67
C THR A 99 3.15 -4.49 -14.27
N SER A 100 3.87 -4.17 -13.19
CA SER A 100 4.91 -5.07 -12.68
C SER A 100 4.30 -6.37 -12.14
N ARG A 101 5.13 -7.41 -12.06
CA ARG A 101 4.73 -8.65 -11.39
C ARG A 101 4.51 -8.36 -9.90
N PRO A 102 3.54 -9.02 -9.24
CA PRO A 102 3.38 -8.92 -7.80
C PRO A 102 4.64 -9.36 -7.05
N ILE A 103 5.05 -8.56 -6.08
CA ILE A 103 6.22 -8.78 -5.24
C ILE A 103 5.72 -9.08 -3.83
N VAL A 104 6.08 -10.24 -3.30
CA VAL A 104 5.70 -10.64 -1.94
C VAL A 104 6.48 -9.85 -0.91
N TYR A 105 5.79 -9.32 0.09
CA TYR A 105 6.37 -8.72 1.29
C TYR A 105 5.87 -9.49 2.51
N GLU A 106 6.81 -9.94 3.33
CA GLU A 106 6.57 -10.64 4.58
C GLU A 106 6.46 -9.64 5.74
N ARG A 107 5.56 -9.89 6.68
CA ARG A 107 5.38 -9.04 7.85
C ARG A 107 6.62 -9.15 8.75
N LEU A 108 7.19 -8.00 9.10
CA LEU A 108 8.24 -7.91 10.11
C LEU A 108 7.61 -7.91 11.50
N VAL A 109 8.07 -8.82 12.36
CA VAL A 109 7.71 -8.90 13.79
C VAL A 109 8.31 -7.73 14.56
#